data_AF-A0A2G9NKE9-F1
#
_entry.id   AF-A0A2G9NKE9-F1
#
_cell.length_a   1.000
_cell.length_b   1.000
_cell.length_c   1.000
_cell.angle_alpha   90.00
_cell.angle_beta   90.00
_cell.angle_gamma   90.00
#
_symmetry.space_group_name_H-M   'P 1'
#
loop_
_entity.id
_entity.type
_entity.pdbx_description
1 polymer ?
#
loop_
_entity_poly.entity_id
_entity_poly.type
_entity_poly.pdbx_seq_one_letter_code
_entity_poly.pdbx_strand_id
1 'polypeptide(L)'
;MWKNKPPHEVKESDDASVVSIQHYPDDNFIIVVKPKRKWSFKAGQFAILHVNKQQRPFSIASPPSQRDLTFLVKKHDQGIVTPTLTRLKVGDTIEVSGPYGAYTYKPRSEKNIIFISSGTGVAPFHSMIPDILEKYKDKKVTLIHGFRFDCFFDDTWRALVKKYKNFKPYGACSRPVQGYKGLQGHVTDHICSLITSPKDSVVYICGSEAMVEETKKILLNSCGFKENQIRVEEWRDNYRKISKEDAITKQNTQREETKNNPPTQRKLNIGWFSFSCCEDSTIIFTELLNDHFDDWSKVINFQHVRVLKSKNKLEDLDVAFIEGAISSADEAFKVKEIRENSKKVVAIGSCACTGMPSAQRNDFNSKQKAQIEELMKKFHHARKVEKLEEVIKVDAKVNGCPMNEQVFLNVVNDTLREFGILPKNLEEKK
;
A
#
# COMPACT_ATOMS: atom_id res chain seq x y z
N MET A 1 -15.35 19.01 -11.04
CA MET A 1 -16.75 18.51 -10.94
C MET A 1 -16.81 16.99 -11.15
N TRP A 2 -16.24 16.19 -10.25
CA TRP A 2 -16.56 14.75 -10.20
C TRP A 2 -16.63 14.34 -8.73
N LYS A 3 -17.74 14.69 -8.09
CA LYS A 3 -18.15 14.17 -6.79
C LYS A 3 -19.19 13.08 -7.07
N ASN A 4 -19.06 11.96 -6.36
CA ASN A 4 -20.10 10.98 -6.06
C ASN A 4 -20.80 10.28 -7.24
N LYS A 5 -20.31 9.08 -7.58
CA LYS A 5 -21.15 7.91 -7.86
C LYS A 5 -20.30 6.64 -7.67
N PRO A 6 -20.63 5.73 -6.75
CA PRO A 6 -20.14 4.35 -6.87
C PRO A 6 -20.65 3.81 -8.22
N PRO A 7 -19.90 2.95 -8.94
CA PRO A 7 -20.37 2.40 -10.20
C PRO A 7 -21.55 1.47 -9.91
N HIS A 8 -22.77 2.04 -9.95
CA HIS A 8 -24.03 1.33 -10.06
C HIS A 8 -24.16 0.78 -11.49
N GLU A 9 -23.47 -0.32 -11.75
CA GLU A 9 -23.93 -1.34 -12.69
C GLU A 9 -23.77 -2.65 -11.92
N VAL A 10 -24.87 -3.39 -11.76
CA VAL A 10 -24.85 -4.72 -11.17
C VAL A 10 -23.88 -5.56 -11.99
N LYS A 11 -22.77 -5.95 -11.35
CA LYS A 11 -21.71 -6.73 -11.96
C LYS A 11 -22.01 -8.20 -11.81
N GLU A 12 -21.76 -8.91 -12.89
CA GLU A 12 -21.98 -10.32 -13.07
C GLU A 12 -21.30 -11.12 -11.94
N SER A 13 -22.08 -11.81 -11.10
CA SER A 13 -21.55 -12.91 -10.28
C SER A 13 -21.77 -14.23 -11.02
N ASP A 14 -20.79 -15.11 -10.96
CA ASP A 14 -20.83 -16.41 -11.64
C ASP A 14 -20.05 -17.45 -10.85
N ASP A 15 -20.55 -18.68 -10.86
CA ASP A 15 -19.77 -19.81 -10.38
C ASP A 15 -18.71 -20.16 -11.41
N ALA A 16 -17.49 -20.40 -10.95
CA ALA A 16 -16.38 -20.83 -11.78
C ALA A 16 -15.73 -22.08 -11.21
N SER A 17 -15.53 -23.08 -12.06
CA SER A 17 -14.80 -24.30 -11.69
C SER A 17 -13.31 -24.07 -11.82
N VAL A 18 -12.53 -24.50 -10.82
CA VAL A 18 -11.07 -24.47 -10.85
C VAL A 18 -10.58 -25.46 -11.91
N VAL A 19 -9.86 -24.94 -12.90
CA VAL A 19 -9.29 -25.71 -14.02
C VAL A 19 -7.87 -26.15 -13.70
N SER A 20 -7.06 -25.25 -13.16
CA SER A 20 -5.68 -25.56 -12.77
C SER A 20 -5.18 -24.62 -11.68
N ILE A 21 -4.23 -25.13 -10.89
CA ILE A 21 -3.44 -24.36 -9.93
C ILE A 21 -1.98 -24.76 -10.12
N GLN A 22 -1.13 -23.79 -10.45
CA GLN A 22 0.29 -24.01 -10.65
C GLN A 22 1.09 -23.12 -9.71
N HIS A 23 1.92 -23.73 -8.88
CA HIS A 23 2.76 -23.05 -7.90
C HIS A 23 4.12 -22.67 -8.50
N TYR A 24 4.61 -21.51 -8.10
CA TYR A 24 5.88 -20.94 -8.49
C TYR A 24 6.66 -20.49 -7.22
N PRO A 25 7.99 -20.29 -7.32
CA PRO A 25 8.79 -19.73 -6.23
C PRO A 25 8.28 -18.38 -5.69
N ASP A 26 8.72 -18.02 -4.48
CA ASP A 26 8.31 -16.79 -3.77
C ASP A 26 6.80 -16.71 -3.51
N ASP A 27 6.19 -17.85 -3.21
CA ASP A 27 4.78 -17.99 -2.83
C ASP A 27 3.79 -17.50 -3.90
N ASN A 28 4.23 -17.49 -5.16
CA ASN A 28 3.37 -17.13 -6.29
C ASN A 28 2.67 -18.37 -6.82
N PHE A 29 1.45 -18.21 -7.32
CA PHE A 29 0.75 -19.26 -8.03
C PHE A 29 -0.19 -18.67 -9.08
N ILE A 30 -0.45 -19.46 -10.11
CA ILE A 30 -1.48 -19.18 -11.11
C ILE A 30 -2.68 -20.06 -10.78
N ILE A 31 -3.86 -19.45 -10.74
CA ILE A 31 -5.12 -20.18 -10.73
C ILE A 31 -5.90 -19.84 -11.99
N VAL A 32 -6.38 -20.88 -12.68
CA VAL A 32 -7.27 -20.76 -13.84
C VAL A 32 -8.64 -21.27 -13.43
N VAL A 33 -9.67 -20.49 -13.72
CA VAL A 33 -11.05 -20.86 -13.44
C VAL A 33 -11.90 -20.70 -14.69
N LYS A 34 -12.90 -21.56 -14.83
CA LYS A 34 -13.84 -21.56 -15.95
C LYS A 34 -15.22 -21.15 -15.45
N PRO A 35 -15.64 -19.90 -15.70
CA PRO A 35 -16.99 -19.45 -15.36
C PRO A 35 -18.04 -20.21 -16.18
N LYS A 36 -19.25 -20.37 -15.65
CA LYS A 36 -20.36 -21.02 -16.37
C LYS A 36 -20.70 -20.25 -17.65
N ARG A 37 -20.76 -18.92 -17.56
CA ARG A 37 -20.97 -18.04 -18.73
C ARG A 37 -19.66 -17.53 -19.32
N LYS A 38 -19.73 -17.04 -20.56
CA LYS A 38 -18.64 -16.30 -21.17
C LYS A 38 -18.63 -14.87 -20.62
N TRP A 39 -17.50 -14.43 -20.07
CA TRP A 39 -17.35 -13.09 -19.54
C TRP A 39 -16.95 -12.09 -20.63
N SER A 40 -17.52 -10.88 -20.56
CA SER A 40 -17.13 -9.74 -21.39
C SER A 40 -16.43 -8.70 -20.52
N PHE A 41 -15.14 -8.46 -20.76
CA PHE A 41 -14.34 -7.51 -19.99
C PHE A 41 -13.29 -6.81 -20.87
N LYS A 42 -12.71 -5.72 -20.36
CA LYS A 42 -11.58 -5.02 -20.99
C LYS A 42 -10.28 -5.46 -20.34
N ALA A 43 -9.25 -5.67 -21.15
CA ALA A 43 -7.93 -6.05 -20.66
C ALA A 43 -7.40 -5.04 -19.62
N GLY A 44 -6.94 -5.57 -18.49
CA GLY A 44 -6.52 -4.79 -17.31
C GLY A 44 -7.59 -4.58 -16.24
N GLN A 45 -8.84 -5.00 -16.49
CA GLN A 45 -9.85 -5.08 -15.44
C GLN A 45 -9.55 -6.22 -14.44
N PHE A 46 -10.18 -6.15 -13.27
CA PHE A 46 -10.07 -7.16 -12.22
C PHE A 46 -11.40 -7.82 -11.92
N ALA A 47 -11.36 -9.00 -11.33
CA ALA A 47 -12.52 -9.68 -10.75
C ALA A 47 -12.31 -9.84 -9.24
N ILE A 48 -13.39 -10.09 -8.52
CA ILE A 48 -13.34 -10.45 -7.11
C ILE A 48 -13.56 -11.95 -7.00
N LEU A 49 -12.61 -12.65 -6.38
CA LEU A 49 -12.74 -14.06 -6.05
C LEU A 49 -13.31 -14.19 -4.64
N HIS A 50 -14.38 -14.97 -4.52
CA HIS A 50 -15.10 -15.25 -3.29
C HIS A 50 -14.80 -16.67 -2.83
N VAL A 51 -14.21 -16.81 -1.65
CA VAL A 51 -13.89 -18.10 -1.03
C VAL A 51 -14.15 -18.02 0.47
N ASN A 52 -14.81 -19.03 1.04
CA ASN A 52 -15.09 -19.11 2.48
C ASN A 52 -15.71 -17.82 3.08
N LYS A 53 -16.70 -17.22 2.41
CA LYS A 53 -17.35 -15.95 2.82
C LYS A 53 -16.40 -14.75 2.93
N GLN A 54 -15.23 -14.84 2.30
CA GLN A 54 -14.25 -13.78 2.20
C GLN A 54 -13.99 -13.51 0.72
N GLN A 55 -13.64 -12.27 0.40
CA GLN A 55 -13.49 -11.85 -0.98
C GLN A 55 -12.29 -10.95 -1.18
N ARG A 56 -11.56 -11.13 -2.29
CA ARG A 56 -10.44 -10.27 -2.66
C ARG A 56 -10.43 -9.99 -4.16
N PRO A 57 -10.05 -8.76 -4.56
CA PRO A 57 -9.89 -8.43 -5.96
C PRO A 57 -8.57 -8.98 -6.50
N PHE A 58 -8.58 -9.47 -7.73
CA PHE A 58 -7.41 -9.92 -8.48
C PHE A 58 -7.56 -9.49 -9.95
N SER A 59 -6.52 -8.86 -10.51
CA SER A 59 -6.52 -8.47 -11.93
C SER A 59 -6.67 -9.70 -12.81
N ILE A 60 -7.57 -9.64 -13.80
CA ILE A 60 -7.77 -10.73 -14.74
C ILE A 60 -6.55 -10.74 -15.66
N ALA A 61 -5.77 -11.81 -15.59
CA ALA A 61 -4.53 -11.94 -16.33
C ALA A 61 -4.74 -12.55 -17.72
N SER A 62 -5.81 -13.31 -17.94
CA SER A 62 -6.14 -13.77 -19.30
C SER A 62 -6.62 -12.60 -20.17
N PRO A 63 -6.33 -12.60 -21.48
CA PRO A 63 -6.90 -11.63 -22.40
C PRO A 63 -8.41 -11.85 -22.58
N PRO A 64 -9.20 -10.81 -22.92
CA PRO A 64 -10.65 -10.92 -23.17
C PRO A 64 -11.07 -11.92 -24.26
N SER A 65 -10.12 -12.32 -25.12
CA SER A 65 -10.35 -13.34 -26.15
C SER A 65 -10.40 -14.77 -25.59
N GLN A 66 -9.88 -15.01 -24.38
CA GLN A 66 -9.93 -16.30 -23.71
C GLN A 66 -11.22 -16.47 -22.91
N ARG A 67 -11.74 -17.71 -22.90
CA ARG A 67 -12.93 -18.07 -22.13
C ARG A 67 -12.63 -18.17 -20.64
N ASP A 68 -11.53 -18.81 -20.31
CA ASP A 68 -11.16 -19.08 -18.92
C ASP A 68 -10.46 -17.86 -18.31
N LEU A 69 -10.70 -17.62 -17.03
CA LEU A 69 -10.13 -16.51 -16.29
C LEU A 69 -8.86 -16.99 -15.58
N THR A 70 -7.75 -16.33 -15.86
CA THR A 70 -6.47 -16.59 -15.21
C THR A 70 -6.16 -15.50 -14.19
N PHE A 71 -5.66 -15.89 -13.02
CA PHE A 71 -5.23 -14.97 -11.98
C PHE A 71 -3.83 -15.34 -11.50
N LEU A 72 -2.95 -14.33 -11.38
CA LEU A 72 -1.63 -14.45 -10.79
C LEU A 72 -1.71 -13.95 -9.35
N VAL A 73 -1.43 -14.83 -8.40
CA VAL A 73 -1.67 -14.59 -6.98
C VAL A 73 -0.40 -14.81 -6.18
N LYS A 74 -0.13 -13.91 -5.24
CA LYS A 74 0.90 -14.09 -4.22
C LYS A 74 0.21 -14.53 -2.94
N LYS A 75 0.65 -15.65 -2.38
CA LYS A 75 0.15 -16.15 -1.11
C LYS A 75 0.67 -15.26 0.02
N HIS A 76 -0.25 -14.79 0.85
CA HIS A 76 0.02 -14.14 2.13
C HIS A 76 -0.47 -15.05 3.25
N ASP A 77 0.45 -15.66 4.01
CA ASP A 77 0.12 -16.67 5.03
C ASP A 77 -0.80 -16.13 6.14
N GLN A 78 -0.65 -14.85 6.49
CA GLN A 78 -1.48 -14.17 7.49
C GLN A 78 -2.88 -13.77 6.95
N GLY A 79 -3.17 -14.03 5.68
CA GLY A 79 -4.45 -13.72 5.04
C GLY A 79 -5.41 -14.90 5.00
N ILE A 80 -6.70 -14.66 4.78
CA ILE A 80 -7.70 -15.74 4.66
C ILE A 80 -7.84 -16.23 3.21
N VAL A 81 -7.96 -15.31 2.26
CA VAL A 81 -8.31 -15.66 0.87
C VAL A 81 -7.15 -16.36 0.15
N THR A 82 -5.95 -15.78 0.12
CA THR A 82 -4.86 -16.34 -0.70
C THR A 82 -4.40 -17.73 -0.23
N PRO A 83 -4.30 -18.05 1.08
CA PRO A 83 -4.02 -19.42 1.49
C PRO A 83 -5.18 -20.37 1.19
N THR A 84 -6.43 -19.90 1.23
CA THR A 84 -7.59 -20.71 0.84
C THR A 84 -7.52 -21.08 -0.64
N LEU A 85 -7.20 -20.13 -1.52
CA LEU A 85 -7.04 -20.38 -2.95
C LEU A 85 -5.96 -21.45 -3.23
N THR A 86 -4.88 -21.49 -2.45
CA THR A 86 -3.83 -22.52 -2.61
C THR A 86 -4.26 -23.93 -2.21
N ARG A 87 -5.37 -24.08 -1.47
CA ARG A 87 -5.87 -25.39 -1.02
C ARG A 87 -7.00 -25.94 -1.89
N LEU A 88 -7.46 -25.15 -2.87
CA LEU A 88 -8.46 -25.61 -3.82
C LEU A 88 -7.89 -26.74 -4.68
N LYS A 89 -8.78 -27.57 -5.21
CA LYS A 89 -8.48 -28.65 -6.13
C LYS A 89 -9.15 -28.39 -7.47
N VAL A 90 -8.61 -29.00 -8.52
CA VAL A 90 -9.26 -29.01 -9.83
C VAL A 90 -10.67 -29.60 -9.68
N GLY A 91 -11.66 -28.90 -10.23
CA GLY A 91 -13.08 -29.24 -10.10
C GLY A 91 -13.80 -28.51 -8.97
N ASP A 92 -13.09 -27.93 -7.98
CA ASP A 92 -13.72 -27.11 -6.95
C ASP A 92 -14.41 -25.90 -7.58
N THR A 93 -15.51 -25.45 -6.98
CA THR A 93 -16.26 -24.27 -7.46
C THR A 93 -16.01 -23.08 -6.54
N ILE A 94 -15.71 -21.94 -7.14
CA ILE A 94 -15.63 -20.64 -6.46
C ILE A 94 -16.57 -19.64 -7.13
N GLU A 95 -17.02 -18.64 -6.39
CA GLU A 95 -17.79 -17.54 -6.95
C GLU A 95 -16.82 -16.43 -7.41
N VAL A 96 -17.07 -15.90 -8.61
CA VAL A 96 -16.31 -14.81 -9.22
C VAL A 96 -17.27 -13.68 -9.57
N SER A 97 -16.98 -12.46 -9.13
CA SER A 97 -17.79 -11.30 -9.50
C SER A 97 -16.99 -10.23 -10.23
N GLY A 98 -17.61 -9.53 -11.19
CA GLY A 98 -16.96 -8.52 -12.02
C GLY A 98 -17.55 -8.41 -13.42
N PRO A 99 -16.78 -7.87 -14.38
CA PRO A 99 -15.46 -7.24 -14.21
C PRO A 99 -15.53 -5.85 -13.53
N TYR A 100 -14.43 -5.44 -12.91
CA TYR A 100 -14.26 -4.16 -12.23
C TYR A 100 -13.00 -3.42 -12.70
N GLY A 101 -12.90 -2.13 -12.35
CA GLY A 101 -11.71 -1.33 -12.62
C GLY A 101 -11.74 -0.59 -13.95
N ALA A 102 -10.93 0.46 -14.02
CA ALA A 102 -10.75 1.33 -15.18
C ALA A 102 -9.28 1.40 -15.63
N TYR A 103 -8.43 0.55 -15.06
CA TYR A 103 -7.03 0.42 -15.43
C TYR A 103 -6.92 -0.39 -16.72
N THR A 104 -7.33 0.23 -17.83
CA THR A 104 -7.38 -0.38 -19.16
C THR A 104 -6.57 0.46 -20.12
N TYR A 105 -6.03 -0.15 -21.17
CA TYR A 105 -5.36 0.61 -22.23
C TYR A 105 -6.34 1.58 -22.93
N LYS A 106 -5.97 2.86 -22.98
CA LYS A 106 -6.72 3.90 -23.70
C LYS A 106 -5.92 4.33 -24.93
N PRO A 107 -6.30 3.88 -26.13
CA PRO A 107 -5.54 4.18 -27.35
C PRO A 107 -5.53 5.68 -27.63
N ARG A 108 -4.34 6.18 -27.96
CA ARG A 108 -4.05 7.57 -28.28
C ARG A 108 -2.92 7.62 -29.33
N SER A 109 -2.35 8.80 -29.57
CA SER A 109 -1.34 9.03 -30.61
C SER A 109 0.02 8.39 -30.31
N GLU A 110 0.33 8.08 -29.06
CA GLU A 110 1.60 7.49 -28.60
C GLU A 110 1.87 6.18 -29.36
N LYS A 111 3.09 6.03 -29.90
CA LYS A 111 3.52 4.85 -30.67
C LYS A 111 4.19 3.80 -29.78
N ASN A 112 4.75 4.21 -28.65
CA ASN A 112 5.45 3.33 -27.72
C ASN A 112 4.61 3.14 -26.46
N ILE A 113 4.37 1.89 -26.09
CA ILE A 113 3.61 1.51 -24.90
C ILE A 113 4.57 0.73 -24.01
N ILE A 114 4.85 1.28 -22.84
CA ILE A 114 5.82 0.72 -21.91
C ILE A 114 5.09 0.22 -20.68
N PHE A 115 5.31 -1.02 -20.32
CA PHE A 115 4.77 -1.68 -19.14
C PHE A 115 5.90 -1.94 -18.15
N ILE A 116 5.74 -1.49 -16.90
CA ILE A 116 6.72 -1.68 -15.83
C ILE A 116 6.02 -2.36 -14.65
N SER A 117 6.50 -3.53 -14.24
CA SER A 117 5.89 -4.24 -13.12
C SER A 117 6.85 -5.01 -12.24
N SER A 118 6.37 -5.41 -11.06
CA SER A 118 7.10 -6.28 -10.14
C SER A 118 6.19 -7.35 -9.55
N GLY A 119 6.67 -8.59 -9.45
CA GLY A 119 5.90 -9.72 -8.87
C GLY A 119 4.55 -9.93 -9.56
N THR A 120 3.49 -10.17 -8.78
CA THR A 120 2.14 -10.38 -9.37
C THR A 120 1.53 -9.13 -10.00
N GLY A 121 2.16 -7.96 -9.90
CA GLY A 121 1.74 -6.76 -10.62
C GLY A 121 1.83 -6.87 -12.15
N VAL A 122 2.42 -7.94 -12.69
CA VAL A 122 2.38 -8.24 -14.12
C VAL A 122 1.02 -8.78 -14.59
N ALA A 123 0.14 -9.20 -13.68
CA ALA A 123 -1.19 -9.75 -13.98
C ALA A 123 -2.00 -8.91 -15.00
N PRO A 124 -2.27 -7.61 -14.80
CA PRO A 124 -3.00 -6.81 -15.79
C PRO A 124 -2.29 -6.77 -17.14
N PHE A 125 -0.96 -6.89 -17.18
CA PHE A 125 -0.18 -6.82 -18.41
C PHE A 125 -0.20 -8.12 -19.21
N HIS A 126 -0.36 -9.28 -18.55
CA HIS A 126 -0.67 -10.54 -19.22
C HIS A 126 -1.97 -10.46 -20.03
N SER A 127 -2.92 -9.62 -19.60
CA SER A 127 -4.16 -9.38 -20.33
C SER A 127 -3.99 -8.29 -21.40
N MET A 128 -3.40 -7.15 -21.04
CA MET A 128 -3.27 -5.98 -21.93
C MET A 128 -2.35 -6.21 -23.13
N ILE A 129 -1.16 -6.78 -22.91
CA ILE A 129 -0.14 -6.87 -23.95
C ILE A 129 -0.63 -7.68 -25.17
N PRO A 130 -1.14 -8.92 -25.02
CA PRO A 130 -1.65 -9.67 -26.18
C PRO A 130 -2.83 -8.96 -26.86
N ASP A 131 -3.76 -8.37 -26.09
CA ASP A 131 -4.90 -7.61 -26.64
C ASP A 131 -4.45 -6.40 -27.48
N ILE A 132 -3.43 -5.69 -27.01
CA ILE A 132 -2.84 -4.54 -27.70
C ILE A 132 -2.11 -4.98 -28.97
N LEU A 133 -1.26 -6.01 -28.88
CA LEU A 133 -0.47 -6.51 -30.00
C LEU A 133 -1.35 -7.03 -31.14
N GLU A 134 -2.50 -7.62 -30.80
CA GLU A 134 -3.48 -8.10 -31.78
C GLU A 134 -4.22 -6.93 -32.47
N LYS A 135 -4.65 -5.92 -31.70
CA LYS A 135 -5.48 -4.81 -32.21
C LYS A 135 -4.69 -3.67 -32.84
N TYR A 136 -3.49 -3.36 -32.34
CA TYR A 136 -2.72 -2.18 -32.70
C TYR A 136 -1.32 -2.53 -33.21
N LYS A 137 -1.27 -3.04 -34.44
CA LYS A 137 -0.03 -3.53 -35.09
C LYS A 137 1.04 -2.45 -35.29
N ASP A 138 0.66 -1.17 -35.26
CA ASP A 138 1.56 -0.03 -35.42
C ASP A 138 2.24 0.41 -34.11
N LYS A 139 1.85 -0.16 -32.97
CA LYS A 139 2.39 0.20 -31.65
C LYS A 139 3.57 -0.70 -31.31
N LYS A 140 4.61 -0.11 -30.70
CA LYS A 140 5.73 -0.84 -30.11
C LYS A 140 5.43 -1.07 -28.63
N VAL A 141 5.52 -2.31 -28.17
CA VAL A 141 5.21 -2.70 -26.79
C VAL A 141 6.47 -3.19 -26.10
N THR A 142 6.80 -2.56 -24.97
CA THR A 142 7.93 -2.96 -24.12
C THR A 142 7.40 -3.36 -22.75
N LEU A 143 7.88 -4.49 -22.22
CA LEU A 143 7.61 -4.92 -20.85
C LEU A 143 8.94 -4.95 -20.08
N ILE A 144 9.00 -4.32 -18.92
CA ILE A 144 10.11 -4.41 -17.96
C ILE A 144 9.52 -4.98 -16.68
N HIS A 145 9.89 -6.21 -16.35
CA HIS A 145 9.29 -6.96 -15.26
C HIS A 145 10.32 -7.43 -14.23
N GLY A 146 10.08 -7.10 -12.96
CA GLY A 146 10.94 -7.44 -11.84
C GLY A 146 10.45 -8.67 -11.08
N PHE A 147 11.35 -9.61 -10.82
CA PHE A 147 11.08 -10.80 -10.03
C PHE A 147 12.27 -11.15 -9.14
N ARG A 148 12.02 -11.92 -8.09
CA ARG A 148 13.08 -12.30 -7.14
C ARG A 148 13.95 -13.42 -7.65
N PHE A 149 13.33 -14.48 -8.14
CA PHE A 149 14.00 -15.70 -8.60
C PHE A 149 13.59 -16.00 -10.04
N ASP A 150 14.40 -16.79 -10.76
CA ASP A 150 14.21 -17.13 -12.18
C ASP A 150 12.96 -18.01 -12.41
N CYS A 151 11.80 -17.42 -12.20
CA CYS A 151 10.47 -18.01 -12.38
C CYS A 151 9.59 -17.05 -13.18
N PHE A 152 10.20 -16.33 -14.13
CA PHE A 152 9.45 -15.55 -15.09
C PHE A 152 8.39 -16.46 -15.74
N PHE A 153 7.17 -15.97 -15.90
CA PHE A 153 6.07 -16.67 -16.55
C PHE A 153 6.34 -16.79 -18.06
N ASP A 154 7.38 -17.55 -18.40
CA ASP A 154 8.25 -17.30 -19.54
C ASP A 154 7.62 -17.77 -20.87
N ASP A 155 6.88 -18.89 -20.85
CA ASP A 155 6.34 -19.47 -22.07
C ASP A 155 5.34 -18.57 -22.79
N THR A 156 4.53 -17.82 -22.03
CA THR A 156 3.59 -16.85 -22.61
C THR A 156 4.34 -15.74 -23.36
N TRP A 157 5.38 -15.18 -22.73
CA TRP A 157 6.14 -14.08 -23.31
C TRP A 157 6.99 -14.54 -24.48
N ARG A 158 7.62 -15.71 -24.39
CA ARG A 158 8.35 -16.35 -25.50
C ARG A 158 7.46 -16.56 -26.72
N ALA A 159 6.23 -17.05 -26.53
CA ALA A 159 5.27 -17.21 -27.61
C ALA A 159 4.91 -15.87 -28.26
N LEU A 160 4.70 -14.82 -27.46
CA LEU A 160 4.40 -13.47 -27.97
C LEU A 160 5.58 -12.87 -28.74
N VAL A 161 6.83 -13.04 -28.27
CA VAL A 161 8.03 -12.56 -28.98
C VAL A 161 8.18 -13.25 -30.34
N LYS A 162 7.92 -14.56 -30.42
CA LYS A 162 7.93 -15.29 -31.69
C LYS A 162 6.86 -14.78 -32.66
N LYS A 163 5.68 -14.42 -32.15
CA LYS A 163 4.53 -13.98 -32.96
C LYS A 163 4.58 -12.50 -33.36
N TYR A 164 5.06 -11.62 -32.49
CA TYR A 164 4.95 -10.18 -32.62
C TYR A 164 6.33 -9.50 -32.56
N LYS A 165 6.84 -9.08 -33.73
CA LYS A 165 8.14 -8.38 -33.83
C LYS A 165 8.18 -7.02 -33.13
N ASN A 166 7.02 -6.44 -32.86
CA ASN A 166 6.82 -5.17 -32.17
C ASN A 166 6.73 -5.32 -30.63
N PHE A 167 6.98 -6.51 -30.08
CA PHE A 167 7.02 -6.76 -28.64
C PHE A 167 8.44 -7.02 -28.12
N LYS A 168 8.82 -6.38 -27.01
CA LYS A 168 10.11 -6.55 -26.33
C LYS A 168 9.94 -6.71 -24.82
N PRO A 169 10.02 -7.93 -24.27
CA PRO A 169 10.05 -8.16 -22.84
C PRO A 169 11.48 -8.13 -22.28
N TYR A 170 11.62 -7.60 -21.07
CA TYR A 170 12.83 -7.55 -20.28
C TYR A 170 12.51 -8.01 -18.87
N GLY A 171 13.24 -9.01 -18.38
CA GLY A 171 13.13 -9.52 -17.02
C GLY A 171 14.31 -9.06 -16.17
N ALA A 172 14.03 -8.40 -15.04
CA ALA A 172 15.01 -8.00 -14.03
C ALA A 172 14.91 -8.92 -12.81
N CYS A 173 15.94 -9.74 -12.60
CA CYS A 173 16.01 -10.71 -11.51
C CYS A 173 16.85 -10.16 -10.35
N SER A 174 16.23 -9.91 -9.20
CA SER A 174 16.93 -9.33 -8.05
C SER A 174 17.79 -10.34 -7.28
N ARG A 175 17.54 -11.65 -7.43
CA ARG A 175 18.34 -12.74 -6.84
C ARG A 175 18.59 -13.83 -7.89
N PRO A 176 19.43 -13.53 -8.91
CA PRO A 176 19.67 -14.46 -10.01
C PRO A 176 20.37 -15.72 -9.52
N VAL A 177 19.98 -16.87 -10.07
CA VAL A 177 20.75 -18.11 -9.93
C VAL A 177 22.02 -18.03 -10.77
N GLN A 178 23.03 -18.84 -10.43
CA GLN A 178 24.28 -18.88 -11.17
C GLN A 178 24.02 -19.17 -12.67
N GLY A 179 24.59 -18.34 -13.55
CA GLY A 179 24.42 -18.48 -15.00
C GLY A 179 23.20 -17.75 -15.58
N TYR A 180 22.43 -17.00 -14.79
CA TYR A 180 21.35 -16.15 -15.31
C TYR A 180 21.90 -15.09 -16.28
N LYS A 181 21.36 -15.07 -17.50
CA LYS A 181 21.82 -14.18 -18.59
C LYS A 181 20.94 -12.94 -18.80
N GLY A 182 19.86 -12.79 -18.04
CA GLY A 182 18.96 -11.64 -18.13
C GLY A 182 19.46 -10.44 -17.32
N LEU A 183 18.60 -9.43 -17.18
CA LEU A 183 18.93 -8.24 -16.40
C LEU A 183 18.96 -8.58 -14.91
N GLN A 184 20.01 -8.17 -14.21
CA GLN A 184 20.14 -8.41 -12.77
C GLN A 184 19.76 -7.16 -11.99
N GLY A 185 19.22 -7.35 -10.78
CA GLY A 185 18.79 -6.25 -9.91
C GLY A 185 17.30 -5.96 -10.02
N HIS A 186 16.92 -4.72 -9.71
CA HIS A 186 15.55 -4.25 -9.72
C HIS A 186 15.18 -3.65 -11.07
N VAL A 187 13.88 -3.54 -11.37
CA VAL A 187 13.43 -2.89 -12.61
C VAL A 187 13.91 -1.45 -12.72
N THR A 188 14.03 -0.76 -11.59
CA THR A 188 14.41 0.65 -11.47
C THR A 188 15.84 0.91 -11.97
N ASP A 189 16.73 -0.07 -11.83
CA ASP A 189 18.11 -0.02 -12.32
C ASP A 189 18.20 0.06 -13.86
N HIS A 190 17.15 -0.41 -14.57
CA HIS A 190 17.16 -0.57 -16.02
C HIS A 190 16.23 0.40 -16.77
N ILE A 191 15.47 1.25 -16.06
CA ILE A 191 14.44 2.10 -16.69
C ILE A 191 15.07 3.02 -17.74
N CYS A 192 16.03 3.87 -17.36
CA CYS A 192 16.57 4.85 -18.31
C CYS A 192 17.55 4.22 -19.34
N SER A 193 18.04 2.99 -19.13
CA SER A 193 18.83 2.29 -20.14
C SER A 193 17.95 1.65 -21.23
N LEU A 194 16.76 1.18 -20.87
CA LEU A 194 15.82 0.54 -21.79
C LEU A 194 14.84 1.54 -22.43
N ILE A 195 14.52 2.62 -21.72
CA ILE A 195 13.59 3.65 -22.18
C ILE A 195 14.39 4.86 -22.67
N THR A 196 14.71 4.85 -23.96
CA THR A 196 15.61 5.84 -24.57
C THR A 196 14.94 7.17 -24.93
N SER A 197 13.59 7.25 -24.91
CA SER A 197 12.89 8.51 -25.16
C SER A 197 11.46 8.55 -24.58
N PRO A 198 11.06 9.68 -23.96
CA PRO A 198 9.68 9.93 -23.57
C PRO A 198 8.77 10.31 -24.76
N LYS A 199 9.34 10.57 -25.95
CA LYS A 199 8.57 11.00 -27.12
C LYS A 199 7.64 9.89 -27.62
N ASP A 200 6.39 10.24 -27.87
CA ASP A 200 5.35 9.34 -28.35
C ASP A 200 5.18 8.08 -27.48
N SER A 201 5.41 8.22 -26.18
CA SER A 201 5.42 7.12 -25.21
C SER A 201 4.35 7.29 -24.14
N VAL A 202 3.74 6.18 -23.74
CA VAL A 202 2.88 6.06 -22.54
C VAL A 202 3.40 4.92 -21.67
N VAL A 203 3.41 5.13 -20.36
CA VAL A 203 3.91 4.15 -19.37
C VAL A 203 2.77 3.67 -18.49
N TYR A 204 2.65 2.35 -18.31
CA TYR A 204 1.75 1.68 -17.39
C TYR A 204 2.57 0.98 -16.31
N ILE A 205 2.25 1.23 -15.04
CA ILE A 205 3.01 0.74 -13.88
C ILE A 205 2.11 -0.06 -12.95
N CYS A 206 2.52 -1.26 -12.56
CA CYS A 206 1.83 -2.06 -11.55
C CYS A 206 2.79 -2.93 -10.73
N GLY A 207 2.72 -2.85 -9.41
CA GLY A 207 3.53 -3.68 -8.53
C GLY A 207 3.48 -3.21 -7.08
N SER A 208 4.58 -3.42 -6.35
CA SER A 208 4.68 -2.89 -4.99
C SER A 208 4.66 -1.36 -4.99
N GLU A 209 4.10 -0.78 -3.93
CA GLU A 209 4.02 0.68 -3.75
C GLU A 209 5.41 1.34 -3.86
N ALA A 210 6.42 0.75 -3.20
CA ALA A 210 7.80 1.21 -3.29
C ALA A 210 8.34 1.23 -4.74
N MET A 211 8.09 0.17 -5.52
CA MET A 211 8.53 0.11 -6.92
C MET A 211 7.80 1.15 -7.78
N VAL A 212 6.50 1.33 -7.56
CA VAL A 212 5.69 2.33 -8.26
C VAL A 212 6.23 3.73 -7.99
N GLU A 213 6.42 4.10 -6.73
CA GLU A 213 6.90 5.43 -6.35
C GLU A 213 8.29 5.73 -6.92
N GLU A 214 9.22 4.78 -6.79
CA GLU A 214 10.59 4.92 -7.30
C GLU A 214 10.60 5.04 -8.83
N THR A 215 9.84 4.18 -9.53
CA THR A 215 9.69 4.21 -10.99
C THR A 215 9.14 5.57 -11.45
N LYS A 216 8.11 6.11 -10.77
CA LYS A 216 7.57 7.44 -11.10
C LYS A 216 8.64 8.52 -10.97
N LYS A 217 9.40 8.53 -9.86
CA LYS A 217 10.49 9.49 -9.64
C LYS A 217 11.54 9.42 -10.75
N ILE A 218 11.97 8.22 -11.14
CA ILE A 218 12.96 8.01 -12.20
C ILE A 218 12.42 8.51 -13.56
N LEU A 219 11.18 8.14 -13.91
CA LEU A 219 10.58 8.55 -15.17
C LEU A 219 10.45 10.08 -15.29
N LEU A 220 10.01 10.75 -14.23
CA LEU A 220 9.82 12.20 -14.20
C LEU A 220 11.15 12.95 -14.18
N ASN A 221 12.07 12.54 -13.30
CA ASN A 221 13.27 13.33 -13.00
C ASN A 221 14.45 12.98 -13.89
N SER A 222 14.57 11.71 -14.32
CA SER A 222 15.76 11.20 -15.00
C SER A 222 15.50 10.87 -16.47
N CYS A 223 14.34 10.31 -16.81
CA CYS A 223 14.04 9.95 -18.21
C CYS A 223 13.11 10.97 -18.93
N GLY A 224 12.70 12.07 -18.26
CA GLY A 224 12.02 13.22 -18.88
C GLY A 224 10.54 13.02 -19.27
N PHE A 225 9.86 12.06 -18.66
CA PHE A 225 8.42 11.87 -18.85
C PHE A 225 7.60 12.94 -18.14
N LYS A 226 6.37 13.17 -18.63
CA LYS A 226 5.36 14.01 -17.98
C LYS A 226 4.36 13.15 -17.22
N GLU A 227 3.76 13.70 -16.16
CA GLU A 227 2.76 12.98 -15.34
C GLU A 227 1.60 12.43 -16.18
N ASN A 228 1.15 13.18 -17.20
CA ASN A 228 0.08 12.76 -18.10
C ASN A 228 0.47 11.61 -19.05
N GLN A 229 1.73 11.16 -19.07
CA GLN A 229 2.20 9.98 -19.80
C GLN A 229 2.27 8.73 -18.92
N ILE A 230 2.14 8.90 -17.60
CA ILE A 230 2.26 7.80 -16.63
C ILE A 230 0.86 7.35 -16.18
N ARG A 231 0.64 6.04 -16.17
CA ARG A 231 -0.58 5.38 -15.69
C ARG A 231 -0.18 4.38 -14.63
N VAL A 232 -0.82 4.44 -13.48
CA VAL A 232 -0.55 3.55 -12.35
C VAL A 232 -1.82 2.81 -12.00
N GLU A 233 -1.72 1.51 -11.72
CA GLU A 233 -2.83 0.77 -11.14
C GLU A 233 -3.04 1.23 -9.69
N GLU A 234 -4.09 2.01 -9.44
CA GLU A 234 -4.48 2.40 -8.08
C GLU A 234 -5.27 1.27 -7.41
N TRP A 235 -4.62 0.48 -6.56
CA TRP A 235 -5.32 -0.43 -5.65
C TRP A 235 -5.94 0.36 -4.50
N ARG A 236 -7.16 0.88 -4.71
CA ARG A 236 -7.95 1.47 -3.63
C ARG A 236 -8.47 0.35 -2.73
N ASP A 237 -7.99 0.20 -1.48
CA ASP A 237 -8.46 -0.85 -0.55
C ASP A 237 -9.94 -0.76 -0.10
N ASN A 238 -10.79 -0.04 -0.84
CA ASN A 238 -12.23 -0.17 -0.66
C ASN A 238 -12.72 -1.62 -0.87
N TYR A 239 -11.99 -2.46 -1.61
CA TYR A 239 -12.31 -3.89 -1.76
C TYR A 239 -11.81 -4.81 -0.64
N ARG A 240 -10.93 -4.33 0.26
CA ARG A 240 -10.66 -5.04 1.54
C ARG A 240 -11.80 -4.85 2.55
N LYS A 241 -12.68 -3.85 2.34
CA LYS A 241 -13.83 -3.57 3.24
C LYS A 241 -14.98 -4.55 3.07
N ILE A 242 -15.23 -5.06 1.87
CA ILE A 242 -16.38 -5.93 1.59
C ILE A 242 -16.31 -7.24 2.42
N SER A 243 -15.10 -7.76 2.65
CA SER A 243 -14.90 -8.96 3.47
C SER A 243 -15.02 -8.74 4.99
N LYS A 244 -15.07 -7.49 5.45
CA LYS A 244 -15.37 -7.13 6.85
C LYS A 244 -16.85 -6.83 7.06
N GLU A 245 -17.52 -6.25 6.06
CA GLU A 245 -18.96 -6.01 6.10
C GLU A 245 -19.75 -7.34 6.09
N ASP A 246 -19.34 -8.34 5.30
CA ASP A 246 -20.00 -9.67 5.27
C ASP A 246 -19.89 -10.46 6.59
N ALA A 247 -18.85 -10.19 7.40
CA ALA A 247 -18.69 -10.78 8.73
C ALA A 247 -19.62 -10.12 9.76
N ILE A 248 -19.95 -8.84 9.56
CA ILE A 248 -20.88 -8.07 10.40
C ILE A 248 -22.34 -8.42 10.04
N THR A 249 -22.64 -8.69 8.77
CA THR A 249 -24.00 -9.02 8.28
C THR A 249 -24.56 -10.32 8.88
N LYS A 250 -23.71 -11.29 9.27
CA LYS A 250 -24.17 -12.54 9.92
C LYS A 250 -24.42 -12.44 11.42
N GLN A 251 -23.94 -11.39 12.08
CA GLN A 251 -24.36 -11.06 13.45
C GLN A 251 -25.63 -10.19 13.49
N ASN A 252 -25.93 -9.49 12.40
CA ASN A 252 -27.06 -8.55 12.34
C ASN A 252 -28.41 -9.17 11.96
N THR A 253 -28.47 -10.46 11.63
CA THR A 253 -29.75 -11.16 11.34
C THR A 253 -30.58 -11.47 12.61
N GLN A 254 -30.13 -11.02 13.78
CA GLN A 254 -30.90 -11.07 15.04
C GLN A 254 -31.29 -9.69 15.58
N ARG A 255 -31.02 -8.59 14.86
CA ARG A 255 -31.38 -7.24 15.33
C ARG A 255 -31.88 -6.37 14.19
N GLU A 256 -32.93 -6.83 13.51
CA GLU A 256 -33.82 -5.92 12.77
C GLU A 256 -35.00 -5.56 13.69
N GLU A 257 -34.79 -4.57 14.55
CA GLU A 257 -35.88 -3.75 15.06
C GLU A 257 -35.32 -2.38 15.47
N THR A 258 -36.05 -1.34 15.08
CA THR A 258 -35.85 0.11 15.32
C THR A 258 -35.01 0.91 14.30
N LYS A 259 -35.78 1.60 13.44
CA LYS A 259 -35.37 2.73 12.59
C LYS A 259 -35.08 3.98 13.42
N ASN A 260 -34.28 4.87 12.81
CA ASN A 260 -33.95 6.27 13.15
C ASN A 260 -32.61 6.46 13.86
N ASN A 261 -31.63 7.07 13.17
CA ASN A 261 -30.45 7.65 13.83
C ASN A 261 -30.18 9.10 13.37
N PRO A 262 -29.73 10.00 14.28
CA PRO A 262 -29.50 11.42 14.02
C PRO A 262 -28.14 11.70 13.35
N PRO A 263 -27.77 12.96 13.03
CA PRO A 263 -26.51 13.27 12.34
C PRO A 263 -25.28 12.81 13.13
N THR A 264 -24.32 12.19 12.43
CA THR A 264 -23.11 11.62 13.02
C THR A 264 -22.21 12.69 13.64
N GLN A 265 -21.92 12.57 14.93
CA GLN A 265 -21.01 13.44 15.70
C GLN A 265 -19.59 13.42 15.13
N ARG A 266 -18.93 14.60 15.05
CA ARG A 266 -17.54 14.75 14.58
C ARG A 266 -16.57 14.00 15.50
N LYS A 267 -15.57 13.32 14.91
CA LYS A 267 -14.48 12.63 15.62
C LYS A 267 -13.16 13.41 15.53
N LEU A 268 -12.26 13.17 16.48
CA LEU A 268 -10.93 13.78 16.58
C LEU A 268 -9.96 13.03 15.67
N ASN A 269 -9.37 13.69 14.69
CA ASN A 269 -8.39 13.06 13.82
C ASN A 269 -7.01 13.03 14.48
N ILE A 270 -6.50 11.86 14.84
CA ILE A 270 -5.19 11.74 15.48
C ILE A 270 -4.14 11.03 14.62
N GLY A 271 -2.88 11.44 14.78
CA GLY A 271 -1.71 10.75 14.28
C GLY A 271 -0.77 10.32 15.42
N TRP A 272 -0.10 9.19 15.24
CA TRP A 272 0.92 8.63 16.13
C TRP A 272 2.17 8.31 15.30
N PHE A 273 3.28 8.94 15.67
CA PHE A 273 4.53 8.89 14.91
C PHE A 273 5.69 8.47 15.81
N SER A 274 6.60 7.69 15.24
CA SER A 274 7.80 7.20 15.91
C SER A 274 9.03 7.59 15.09
N PHE A 275 10.05 8.09 15.77
CA PHE A 275 11.36 8.44 15.25
C PHE A 275 12.44 7.67 16.02
N SER A 276 13.65 8.22 16.16
CA SER A 276 14.77 7.51 16.81
C SER A 276 14.48 7.25 18.29
N CYS A 277 14.04 6.03 18.63
CA CYS A 277 13.72 5.52 19.98
C CYS A 277 13.55 4.00 20.01
N CYS A 278 13.20 3.45 21.19
CA CYS A 278 12.84 2.06 21.43
C CYS A 278 11.35 1.73 21.19
N GLU A 279 10.50 2.74 20.92
CA GLU A 279 9.04 2.60 20.71
C GLU A 279 8.25 2.10 21.93
N ASP A 280 8.82 2.17 23.14
CA ASP A 280 8.14 1.68 24.35
C ASP A 280 6.82 2.44 24.61
N SER A 281 6.73 3.74 24.30
CA SER A 281 5.47 4.50 24.48
C SER A 281 4.42 4.11 23.45
N THR A 282 4.83 3.63 22.27
CA THR A 282 3.94 3.06 21.26
C THR A 282 3.31 1.76 21.77
N ILE A 283 4.08 0.93 22.48
CA ILE A 283 3.56 -0.28 23.13
C ILE A 283 2.55 0.08 24.22
N ILE A 284 2.88 1.04 25.10
CA ILE A 284 1.94 1.51 26.13
C ILE A 284 0.66 2.06 25.51
N PHE A 285 0.75 2.84 24.44
CA PHE A 285 -0.42 3.32 23.70
C PHE A 285 -1.28 2.16 23.18
N THR A 286 -0.66 1.11 22.61
CA THR A 286 -1.43 -0.06 22.14
C THR A 286 -2.05 -0.87 23.27
N GLU A 287 -1.39 -0.99 24.42
CA GLU A 287 -1.97 -1.66 25.59
C GLU A 287 -3.16 -0.89 26.15
N LEU A 288 -3.08 0.44 26.24
CA LEU A 288 -4.21 1.28 26.65
C LEU A 288 -5.43 1.14 25.72
N LEU A 289 -5.24 0.78 24.46
CA LEU A 289 -6.36 0.51 23.56
C LEU A 289 -7.13 -0.75 23.95
N ASN A 290 -6.53 -1.72 24.64
CA ASN A 290 -7.27 -2.89 25.12
C ASN A 290 -8.42 -2.47 26.06
N ASP A 291 -8.20 -1.43 26.87
CA ASP A 291 -9.19 -0.93 27.82
C ASP A 291 -10.04 0.23 27.27
N HIS A 292 -9.50 1.03 26.35
CA HIS A 292 -10.12 2.29 25.91
C HIS A 292 -10.61 2.29 24.46
N PHE A 293 -10.32 1.28 23.65
CA PHE A 293 -10.62 1.31 22.21
C PHE A 293 -12.12 1.48 21.92
N ASP A 294 -13.00 0.81 22.66
CA ASP A 294 -14.45 0.91 22.43
C ASP A 294 -14.98 2.33 22.63
N ASP A 295 -14.46 3.05 23.62
CA ASP A 295 -14.87 4.42 23.88
C ASP A 295 -14.15 5.41 22.97
N TRP A 296 -12.84 5.25 22.79
CA TRP A 296 -12.07 6.11 21.90
C TRP A 296 -12.51 5.98 20.46
N SER A 297 -12.85 4.79 19.96
CA SER A 297 -13.32 4.62 18.59
C SER A 297 -14.61 5.38 18.27
N LYS A 298 -15.42 5.73 19.29
CA LYS A 298 -16.62 6.57 19.14
C LYS A 298 -16.29 8.04 18.91
N VAL A 299 -15.18 8.53 19.47
CA VAL A 299 -14.82 9.96 19.50
C VAL A 299 -13.51 10.31 18.78
N ILE A 300 -12.65 9.33 18.51
CA ILE A 300 -11.34 9.46 17.86
C ILE A 300 -11.37 8.70 16.54
N ASN A 301 -10.86 9.35 15.51
CA ASN A 301 -10.48 8.76 14.25
C ASN A 301 -8.95 8.61 14.23
N PHE A 302 -8.45 7.37 14.37
CA PHE A 302 -7.04 7.05 14.24
C PHE A 302 -6.63 7.23 12.77
N GLN A 303 -6.16 8.42 12.37
CA GLN A 303 -5.94 8.82 10.98
C GLN A 303 -4.56 8.43 10.47
N HIS A 304 -3.51 8.66 11.27
CA HIS A 304 -2.14 8.28 10.95
C HIS A 304 -1.52 7.48 12.10
N VAL A 305 -1.87 6.21 12.25
CA VAL A 305 -1.37 5.36 13.34
C VAL A 305 -0.89 4.04 12.76
N ARG A 306 0.40 3.99 12.41
CA ARG A 306 1.00 2.87 11.65
C ARG A 306 0.94 1.53 12.38
N VAL A 307 0.97 1.56 13.72
CA VAL A 307 0.85 0.35 14.55
C VAL A 307 -0.56 -0.28 14.48
N LEU A 308 -1.60 0.51 14.18
CA LEU A 308 -2.99 0.01 14.09
C LEU A 308 -3.42 -0.32 12.65
N LYS A 309 -2.81 0.33 11.65
CA LYS A 309 -3.22 0.19 10.26
C LYS A 309 -2.11 0.54 9.28
N SER A 310 -2.12 -0.12 8.12
CA SER A 310 -1.20 0.17 7.02
C SER A 310 -1.54 1.47 6.28
N LYS A 311 -2.83 1.80 6.16
CA LYS A 311 -3.29 3.02 5.50
C LYS A 311 -3.31 4.20 6.44
N ASN A 312 -2.44 5.15 6.19
CA ASN A 312 -2.33 6.37 6.97
C ASN A 312 -2.44 7.57 6.04
N LYS A 313 -3.05 8.64 6.54
CA LYS A 313 -3.15 9.92 5.84
C LYS A 313 -2.51 10.96 6.72
N LEU A 314 -1.61 11.76 6.17
CA LEU A 314 -0.95 12.78 6.95
C LEU A 314 -1.79 14.06 7.05
N GLU A 315 -2.72 14.29 6.12
CA GLU A 315 -3.51 15.51 6.06
C GLU A 315 -4.59 15.57 7.16
N ASP A 316 -5.05 16.78 7.50
CA ASP A 316 -6.19 17.04 8.38
C ASP A 316 -6.09 16.43 9.80
N LEU A 317 -4.89 16.40 10.39
CA LEU A 317 -4.72 15.96 11.78
C LEU A 317 -5.14 17.06 12.74
N ASP A 318 -6.04 16.72 13.66
CA ASP A 318 -6.33 17.57 14.81
C ASP A 318 -5.15 17.52 15.78
N VAL A 319 -4.64 16.32 16.09
CA VAL A 319 -3.49 16.12 16.99
C VAL A 319 -2.50 15.10 16.46
N ALA A 320 -1.20 15.40 16.53
CA ALA A 320 -0.12 14.46 16.31
C ALA A 320 0.65 14.17 17.61
N PHE A 321 0.67 12.90 18.00
CA PHE A 321 1.49 12.36 19.07
C PHE A 321 2.80 11.85 18.48
N ILE A 322 3.93 12.36 18.94
CA ILE A 322 5.24 12.08 18.35
C ILE A 322 6.20 11.56 19.43
N GLU A 323 6.63 10.31 19.29
CA GLU A 323 7.70 9.69 20.07
C GLU A 323 9.02 9.72 19.29
N GLY A 324 10.14 9.80 20.01
CA GLY A 324 11.49 9.71 19.45
C GLY A 324 12.22 11.03 19.31
N ALA A 325 13.56 10.95 19.34
CA ALA A 325 14.44 12.07 19.09
C ALA A 325 14.69 12.24 17.58
N ILE A 326 15.18 13.40 17.17
CA ILE A 326 15.46 13.71 15.76
C ILE A 326 16.95 13.56 15.52
N SER A 327 17.33 12.50 14.81
CA SER A 327 18.72 12.08 14.64
C SER A 327 19.25 12.26 13.21
N SER A 328 18.43 12.69 12.26
CA SER A 328 18.81 12.93 10.86
C SER A 328 18.06 14.12 10.23
N ALA A 329 18.57 14.62 9.11
CA ALA A 329 17.92 15.68 8.34
C ALA A 329 16.57 15.24 7.75
N ASP A 330 16.46 13.97 7.36
CA ASP A 330 15.21 13.40 6.83
C ASP A 330 14.12 13.31 7.90
N GLU A 331 14.49 12.95 9.13
CA GLU A 331 13.57 12.99 10.27
C GLU A 331 13.14 14.43 10.59
N ALA A 332 14.07 15.38 10.54
CA ALA A 332 13.78 16.80 10.74
C ALA A 332 12.81 17.36 9.69
N PHE A 333 12.94 16.94 8.43
CA PHE A 333 11.99 17.26 7.36
C PHE A 333 10.60 16.67 7.64
N LYS A 334 10.54 15.40 8.01
CA LYS A 334 9.27 14.70 8.31
C LYS A 334 8.51 15.31 9.48
N VAL A 335 9.18 15.69 10.57
CA VAL A 335 8.47 16.31 11.70
C VAL A 335 7.92 17.69 11.36
N LYS A 336 8.58 18.44 10.46
CA LYS A 336 8.05 19.70 9.94
C LYS A 336 6.79 19.47 9.10
N GLU A 337 6.81 18.46 8.23
CA GLU A 337 5.63 18.07 7.44
C GLU A 337 4.46 17.62 8.34
N ILE A 338 4.73 16.83 9.39
CA ILE A 338 3.72 16.46 10.40
C ILE A 338 3.15 17.70 11.09
N ARG A 339 4.02 18.65 11.47
CA ARG A 339 3.60 19.88 12.14
C ARG A 339 2.72 20.75 11.25
N GLU A 340 3.03 20.85 9.95
CA GLU A 340 2.23 21.60 8.97
C GLU A 340 0.83 21.01 8.79
N ASN A 341 0.70 19.69 8.94
CA ASN A 341 -0.57 18.99 8.78
C ASN A 341 -1.32 18.74 10.11
N SER A 342 -0.80 19.25 11.24
CA SER A 342 -1.36 19.03 12.57
C SER A 342 -1.69 20.35 13.27
N LYS A 343 -2.90 20.46 13.84
CA LYS A 343 -3.26 21.64 14.65
C LYS A 343 -2.52 21.64 15.99
N LYS A 344 -2.38 20.47 16.61
CA LYS A 344 -1.67 20.27 17.89
C LYS A 344 -0.60 19.19 17.76
N VAL A 345 0.57 19.40 18.38
CA VAL A 345 1.64 18.40 18.51
C VAL A 345 1.91 18.12 19.98
N VAL A 346 1.95 16.85 20.32
CA VAL A 346 2.29 16.35 21.65
C VAL A 346 3.57 15.53 21.57
N ALA A 347 4.61 15.94 22.29
CA ALA A 347 5.82 15.14 22.44
C ALA A 347 5.57 13.99 23.43
N ILE A 348 5.91 12.78 23.03
CA ILE A 348 5.71 11.55 23.80
C ILE A 348 7.05 10.94 24.21
N GLY A 349 7.20 10.70 25.51
CA GLY A 349 8.34 10.00 26.08
C GLY A 349 9.61 10.83 26.15
N SER A 350 10.60 10.30 26.86
CA SER A 350 11.89 10.95 27.15
C SER A 350 12.63 11.32 25.87
N CYS A 351 12.60 10.46 24.85
CA CYS A 351 13.27 10.69 23.58
C CYS A 351 12.78 11.97 22.90
N ALA A 352 11.47 12.16 22.77
CA ALA A 352 10.92 13.37 22.15
C ALA A 352 11.01 14.61 23.06
N CYS A 353 10.78 14.42 24.37
CA CYS A 353 10.71 15.52 25.34
C CYS A 353 12.09 16.10 25.72
N THR A 354 13.11 15.26 25.77
CA THR A 354 14.46 15.62 26.27
C THR A 354 15.58 15.31 25.29
N GLY A 355 15.34 14.48 24.28
CA GLY A 355 16.37 13.97 23.36
C GLY A 355 17.07 12.70 23.87
N MET A 356 16.91 12.33 25.14
CA MET A 356 17.61 11.20 25.76
C MET A 356 16.88 9.86 25.53
N PRO A 357 17.61 8.75 25.35
CA PRO A 357 19.08 8.62 25.47
C PRO A 357 19.85 8.96 24.18
N SER A 358 19.19 9.09 23.03
CA SER A 358 19.86 9.28 21.73
C SER A 358 20.79 10.51 21.69
N ALA A 359 20.44 11.57 22.40
CA ALA A 359 21.23 12.80 22.51
C ALA A 359 22.53 12.67 23.30
N GLN A 360 22.76 11.56 24.02
CA GLN A 360 24.01 11.32 24.75
C GLN A 360 25.24 11.41 23.83
N ARG A 361 25.10 11.05 22.54
CA ARG A 361 26.20 11.16 21.57
C ARG A 361 26.60 12.59 21.22
N ASN A 362 25.79 13.59 21.56
CA ASN A 362 26.14 15.00 21.38
C ASN A 362 27.35 15.37 22.24
N ASP A 363 27.45 14.76 23.42
CA ASP A 363 28.49 15.02 24.44
C ASP A 363 29.75 14.16 24.26
N PHE A 364 29.79 13.31 23.23
CA PHE A 364 30.97 12.52 22.92
C PHE A 364 32.18 13.42 22.65
N ASN A 365 33.33 13.00 23.17
CA ASN A 365 34.60 13.67 22.89
C ASN A 365 35.05 13.42 21.43
N SER A 366 36.11 14.10 20.99
CA SER A 366 36.62 14.00 19.62
C SER A 366 36.97 12.57 19.19
N LYS A 367 37.56 11.78 20.10
CA LYS A 367 37.91 10.37 19.83
C LYS A 367 36.66 9.51 19.62
N GLN A 368 35.66 9.64 20.48
CA GLN A 368 34.39 8.93 20.36
C GLN A 368 33.62 9.34 19.10
N LYS A 369 33.62 10.64 18.76
CA LYS A 369 32.99 11.15 17.53
C LYS A 369 33.66 10.57 16.27
N ALA A 370 34.98 10.46 16.25
CA ALA A 370 35.71 9.84 15.15
C ALA A 370 35.37 8.34 14.99
N GLN A 371 35.23 7.61 16.11
CA GLN A 371 34.89 6.18 16.09
C GLN A 371 33.51 5.88 15.46
N ILE A 372 32.55 6.78 15.62
CA ILE A 372 31.20 6.59 15.08
C ILE A 372 31.00 7.25 13.71
N GLU A 373 31.96 8.04 13.21
CA GLU A 373 31.76 8.88 12.01
C GLU A 373 31.37 8.07 10.77
N GLU A 374 31.95 6.88 10.59
CA GLU A 374 31.61 6.00 9.46
C GLU A 374 30.17 5.48 9.56
N LEU A 375 29.73 5.06 10.76
CA LEU A 375 28.36 4.63 11.02
C LEU A 375 27.37 5.78 10.80
N MET A 376 27.73 6.97 11.28
CA MET A 376 26.96 8.20 11.11
C MET A 376 26.73 8.52 9.63
N LYS A 377 27.76 8.38 8.78
CA LYS A 377 27.64 8.55 7.32
C LYS A 377 26.80 7.44 6.68
N LYS A 378 27.03 6.19 7.06
CA LYS A 378 26.33 5.00 6.53
C LYS A 378 24.81 5.06 6.77
N PHE A 379 24.39 5.55 7.94
CA PHE A 379 22.99 5.64 8.32
C PHE A 379 22.40 7.06 8.18
N HIS A 380 23.14 7.97 7.53
CA HIS A 380 22.70 9.35 7.27
C HIS A 380 22.28 10.13 8.53
N HIS A 381 22.90 9.86 9.67
CA HIS A 381 22.61 10.57 10.91
C HIS A 381 23.24 11.97 10.93
N ALA A 382 22.52 12.94 11.51
CA ALA A 382 23.00 14.29 11.76
C ALA A 382 24.02 14.33 12.89
N ARG A 383 24.95 15.29 12.84
CA ARG A 383 26.00 15.45 13.87
C ARG A 383 25.42 15.67 15.27
N LYS A 384 24.33 16.41 15.36
CA LYS A 384 23.57 16.65 16.60
C LYS A 384 22.25 15.87 16.53
N VAL A 385 21.90 15.20 17.62
CA VAL A 385 20.53 14.72 17.88
C VAL A 385 19.77 15.82 18.59
N GLU A 386 18.56 16.10 18.12
CA GLU A 386 17.71 17.17 18.64
C GLU A 386 16.48 16.58 19.32
N LYS A 387 16.02 17.22 20.40
CA LYS A 387 14.69 16.95 20.95
C LYS A 387 13.64 17.60 20.06
N LEU A 388 12.39 17.11 20.12
CA LEU A 388 11.36 17.51 19.16
C LEU A 388 11.12 19.03 19.12
N GLU A 389 11.16 19.68 20.29
CA GLU A 389 10.93 21.13 20.43
C GLU A 389 12.07 22.02 19.91
N GLU A 390 13.25 21.46 19.64
CA GLU A 390 14.32 22.20 18.94
C GLU A 390 14.05 22.27 17.43
N VAL A 391 13.21 21.38 16.89
CA VAL A 391 12.95 21.26 15.44
C VAL A 391 11.59 21.84 15.03
N ILE A 392 10.55 21.64 15.86
CA ILE A 392 9.18 22.12 15.61
C ILE A 392 8.51 22.64 16.88
N LYS A 393 7.43 23.42 16.74
CA LYS A 393 6.61 23.83 17.89
C LYS A 393 5.86 22.63 18.48
N VAL A 394 6.08 22.38 19.78
CA VAL A 394 5.38 21.37 20.59
C VAL A 394 4.38 22.08 21.50
N ASP A 395 3.13 21.61 21.53
CA ASP A 395 2.05 22.25 22.30
C ASP A 395 1.81 21.58 23.66
N ALA A 396 2.16 20.29 23.80
CA ALA A 396 2.10 19.56 25.07
C ALA A 396 3.16 18.46 25.14
N LYS A 397 3.45 17.97 26.34
CA LYS A 397 4.44 16.91 26.58
C LYS A 397 3.88 15.84 27.52
N VAL A 398 4.18 14.59 27.21
CA VAL A 398 3.96 13.44 28.09
C VAL A 398 5.33 12.86 28.43
N ASN A 399 5.83 13.19 29.62
CA ASN A 399 7.14 12.73 30.09
C ASN A 399 7.09 11.25 30.51
N GLY A 400 8.27 10.62 30.57
CA GLY A 400 8.46 9.22 31.00
C GLY A 400 9.31 8.42 30.00
N CYS A 401 9.88 7.29 30.42
CA CYS A 401 10.50 6.30 29.55
C CYS A 401 10.14 4.88 30.04
N PRO A 402 9.04 4.25 29.54
CA PRO A 402 8.05 4.79 28.60
C PRO A 402 7.22 5.93 29.19
N MET A 403 6.42 6.59 28.33
CA MET A 403 5.50 7.66 28.76
C MET A 403 4.66 7.28 29.99
N ASN A 404 4.35 8.26 30.85
CA ASN A 404 3.43 8.04 31.97
C ASN A 404 1.97 7.93 31.48
N GLU A 405 1.32 6.80 31.74
CA GLU A 405 -0.05 6.51 31.29
C GLU A 405 -1.08 7.52 31.78
N GLN A 406 -1.07 7.86 33.07
CA GLN A 406 -2.05 8.79 33.63
C GLN A 406 -1.92 10.19 33.02
N VAL A 407 -0.68 10.65 32.81
CA VAL A 407 -0.42 11.92 32.14
C VAL A 407 -0.89 11.86 30.69
N PHE A 408 -0.66 10.75 29.99
CA PHE A 408 -1.16 10.55 28.63
C PHE A 408 -2.69 10.61 28.55
N LEU A 409 -3.39 9.88 29.43
CA LEU A 409 -4.85 9.89 29.51
C LEU A 409 -5.40 11.30 29.77
N ASN A 410 -4.77 12.06 30.66
CA ASN A 410 -5.14 13.44 30.92
C ASN A 410 -4.98 14.31 29.65
N VAL A 411 -3.87 14.18 28.93
CA VAL A 411 -3.63 14.91 27.68
C VAL A 411 -4.66 14.53 26.59
N VAL A 412 -5.04 13.26 26.47
CA VAL A 412 -6.10 12.82 25.54
C VAL A 412 -7.44 13.45 25.92
N ASN A 413 -7.80 13.43 27.20
CA ASN A 413 -9.06 14.02 27.69
C ASN A 413 -9.12 15.53 27.50
N ASP A 414 -8.03 16.24 27.81
CA ASP A 414 -7.93 17.68 27.61
C ASP A 414 -8.00 18.04 26.12
N THR A 415 -7.38 17.23 25.27
CA THR A 415 -7.47 17.38 23.82
C THR A 415 -8.90 17.17 23.32
N LEU A 416 -9.61 16.15 23.78
CA LEU A 416 -11.01 15.93 23.41
C LEU A 416 -11.88 17.13 23.79
N ARG A 417 -11.67 17.70 25.00
CA ARG A 417 -12.36 18.92 25.45
C ARG A 417 -12.02 20.14 24.59
N GLU A 418 -10.74 20.38 24.33
CA GLU A 418 -10.25 21.50 23.50
C GLU A 418 -10.88 21.51 22.11
N PHE A 419 -11.07 20.33 21.52
CA PHE A 419 -11.65 20.17 20.18
C PHE A 419 -13.18 20.06 20.17
N GLY A 420 -13.84 20.24 21.32
CA GLY A 420 -15.30 20.21 21.46
C GLY A 420 -15.92 18.82 21.27
N ILE A 421 -15.14 17.76 21.51
CA ILE A 421 -15.56 16.37 21.35
C ILE A 421 -15.78 15.83 22.76
N LEU A 422 -16.97 16.09 23.30
CA LEU A 422 -17.34 15.69 24.65
C LEU A 422 -17.73 14.19 24.67
N PRO A 423 -16.99 13.32 25.37
CA PRO A 423 -17.44 11.97 25.64
C PRO A 423 -18.61 12.02 26.64
N LYS A 424 -19.73 11.36 26.30
CA LYS A 424 -20.98 11.38 27.09
C LYS A 424 -20.85 10.81 28.52
N ASN A 425 -19.70 10.22 28.90
CA ASN A 425 -19.52 9.51 30.17
C ASN A 425 -18.36 10.04 31.05
N LEU A 426 -17.95 11.32 30.94
CA LEU A 426 -16.93 11.90 31.83
C LEU A 426 -17.44 13.06 32.70
N GLU A 427 -18.76 13.13 32.96
CA GLU A 427 -19.35 14.04 33.95
C GLU A 427 -19.42 13.48 35.38
N GLU A 428 -19.15 12.19 35.60
CA GLU A 428 -19.26 11.59 36.95
C GLU A 428 -17.97 10.89 37.36
N LYS A 429 -17.08 11.66 37.99
CA LYS A 429 -16.24 11.29 39.15
C LYS A 429 -15.42 12.53 39.53
N LYS A 430 -16.07 13.40 40.30
CA LYS A 430 -15.40 14.39 41.15
C LYS A 430 -14.89 13.72 42.41
#